data_AF-A0A7V1Z7U9-F1
#
_entry.id   AF-A0A7V1Z7U9-F1
#
_cell.length_a   1.000
_cell.length_b   1.000
_cell.length_c   1.000
_cell.angle_alpha   90.00
_cell.angle_beta   90.00
_cell.angle_gamma   90.00
#
_symmetry.space_group_name_H-M   'P 1'
#
loop_
_entity.id
_entity.type
_entity.pdbx_description
1 polymer ?
#
loop_
_entity_poly.entity_id
_entity_poly.type
_entity_poly.pdbx_seq_one_letter_code
_entity_poly.pdbx_strand_id
1 'polypeptide(L)'
;MWYTASLLLCNYRTKEDLPEGWQGDLPLGWRKCIDDYFSKKEEPNREDSAREERSAVERFCRFVSARGVAELTACEYAHFLDYLAWRRREGTTKRRLMQQGQRLANFLRYLWQSAGRNGDPLQGEDLREDLDWLDDWYEEIILLVQANSEEDALARARQHAQELVHGLQREARPGTAWKLAGITQTCELPDPKWYDGMEVFWRFLTPKEGQALARTASKQAPHLVP
;
A
#
# COMPACT_ATOMS: atom_id res chain seq x y z
N MET A 1 35.77 16.46 2.27
CA MET A 1 35.87 14.98 2.26
C MET A 1 34.63 14.42 1.57
N TRP A 2 34.65 13.16 1.20
CA TRP A 2 33.51 12.51 0.55
C TRP A 2 32.90 11.49 1.48
N TYR A 3 31.59 11.40 1.47
CA TYR A 3 30.82 10.43 2.22
C TYR A 3 29.83 9.72 1.31
N THR A 4 29.51 8.46 1.59
CA THR A 4 28.24 7.87 1.16
C THR A 4 27.20 8.08 2.24
N ALA A 5 25.97 8.38 1.87
CA ALA A 5 24.82 8.36 2.76
C ALA A 5 23.76 7.41 2.23
N SER A 6 23.34 6.43 3.04
CA SER A 6 22.23 5.53 2.72
C SER A 6 20.91 6.14 3.21
N LEU A 7 20.09 6.55 2.26
CA LEU A 7 18.76 7.11 2.45
C LEU A 7 17.73 6.00 2.39
N LEU A 8 16.88 5.91 3.41
CA LEU A 8 15.72 5.03 3.43
C LEU A 8 14.48 5.86 3.15
N LEU A 9 13.91 5.71 1.95
CA LEU A 9 12.65 6.34 1.57
C LEU A 9 11.50 5.36 1.79
N CYS A 10 10.35 5.91 2.13
CA CYS A 10 9.12 5.16 2.36
C CYS A 10 8.01 5.81 1.55
N ASN A 11 7.38 5.03 0.67
CA ASN A 11 6.11 5.41 0.10
C ASN A 11 5.00 4.79 0.94
N TYR A 12 4.05 5.64 1.32
CA TYR A 12 2.92 5.27 2.15
C TYR A 12 1.66 5.82 1.50
N ARG A 13 0.54 5.13 1.72
CA ARG A 13 -0.74 5.61 1.19
C ARG A 13 -1.23 6.81 1.99
N THR A 14 -1.44 7.96 1.32
CA THR A 14 -2.04 9.15 1.93
C THR A 14 -3.54 8.99 2.04
N LYS A 15 -4.08 9.36 3.20
CA LYS A 15 -5.51 9.19 3.50
C LYS A 15 -6.37 10.06 2.58
N GLU A 16 -7.09 9.39 1.69
CA GLU A 16 -8.48 9.74 1.35
C GLU A 16 -9.30 8.48 1.55
N ASP A 17 -9.59 8.11 2.80
CA ASP A 17 -10.33 6.90 3.12
C ASP A 17 -11.48 7.18 4.07
N LEU A 18 -12.48 6.31 4.00
CA LEU A 18 -13.65 6.36 4.88
C LEU A 18 -13.20 6.31 6.35
N PRO A 19 -13.84 7.09 7.25
CA PRO A 19 -13.52 7.11 8.66
C PRO A 19 -13.49 5.70 9.28
N GLU A 20 -12.67 5.52 10.31
CA GLU A 20 -12.66 4.27 11.07
C GLU A 20 -14.06 3.96 11.63
N GLY A 21 -14.51 2.72 11.45
CA GLY A 21 -15.85 2.32 11.90
C GLY A 21 -17.00 2.85 11.05
N TRP A 22 -16.72 3.39 9.85
CA TRP A 22 -17.75 3.79 8.90
C TRP A 22 -18.66 2.60 8.50
N GLN A 23 -19.98 2.82 8.54
CA GLN A 23 -21.00 1.80 8.26
C GLN A 23 -21.99 2.21 7.16
N GLY A 24 -21.67 3.21 6.35
CA GLY A 24 -22.63 3.95 5.53
C GLY A 24 -23.52 3.10 4.61
N ASP A 25 -24.49 3.77 3.98
CA ASP A 25 -25.64 3.07 3.44
C ASP A 25 -25.29 2.08 2.31
N LEU A 26 -26.03 0.98 2.27
CA LEU A 26 -25.97 0.01 1.19
C LEU A 26 -27.16 0.26 0.24
N PRO A 27 -26.94 0.78 -0.98
CA PRO A 27 -28.04 1.09 -1.88
C PRO A 27 -28.87 -0.16 -2.23
N LEU A 28 -30.13 0.06 -2.57
CA LEU A 28 -31.09 -1.03 -2.82
C LEU A 28 -30.63 -1.98 -3.94
N GLY A 29 -30.01 -1.45 -5.00
CA GLY A 29 -29.46 -2.25 -6.10
C GLY A 29 -28.38 -3.22 -5.64
N TRP A 30 -27.44 -2.74 -4.81
CA TRP A 30 -26.42 -3.56 -4.19
C TRP A 30 -27.03 -4.64 -3.28
N ARG A 31 -28.03 -4.30 -2.46
CA ARG A 31 -28.70 -5.26 -1.58
C ARG A 31 -29.33 -6.42 -2.37
N LYS A 32 -30.10 -6.11 -3.42
CA LYS A 32 -30.73 -7.12 -4.28
C LYS A 32 -29.70 -8.05 -4.94
N CYS A 33 -28.58 -7.49 -5.39
CA CYS A 33 -27.51 -8.25 -6.01
C CYS A 33 -26.82 -9.21 -5.03
N ILE A 34 -26.61 -8.77 -3.79
CA ILE A 34 -26.09 -9.62 -2.71
C ILE A 34 -27.06 -10.77 -2.41
N ASP A 35 -28.36 -10.47 -2.30
CA ASP A 35 -29.39 -11.48 -2.06
C ASP A 35 -29.41 -12.55 -3.17
N ASP A 36 -29.34 -12.13 -4.44
CA ASP A 36 -29.26 -13.05 -5.58
C ASP A 36 -27.99 -13.92 -5.55
N TYR A 37 -26.82 -13.33 -5.27
CA TYR A 37 -25.55 -14.06 -5.13
C TYR A 37 -25.63 -15.17 -4.08
N PHE A 38 -26.18 -14.87 -2.89
CA PHE A 38 -26.30 -15.87 -1.83
C PHE A 38 -27.43 -16.89 -2.07
N SER A 39 -28.49 -16.53 -2.78
CA SER A 39 -29.58 -17.47 -3.12
C SER A 39 -29.14 -18.58 -4.09
N LYS A 40 -28.12 -18.30 -4.91
CA LYS A 40 -27.59 -19.23 -5.94
C LYS A 40 -26.46 -20.12 -5.44
N LYS A 41 -25.94 -19.89 -4.23
CA LYS A 41 -24.94 -20.78 -3.63
C LYS A 41 -25.64 -22.04 -3.13
N GLU A 42 -25.44 -23.17 -3.82
CA GLU A 42 -25.74 -24.49 -3.28
C GLU A 42 -24.91 -24.69 -2.01
N GLU A 43 -25.55 -24.75 -0.85
CA GLU A 43 -24.85 -24.92 0.42
C GLU A 43 -24.23 -26.31 0.53
N PRO A 44 -22.93 -26.38 0.84
CA PRO A 44 -22.58 -27.14 2.03
C PRO A 44 -21.45 -26.45 2.81
N ASN A 45 -21.79 -25.81 3.95
CA ASN A 45 -21.06 -25.87 5.23
C ASN A 45 -21.26 -24.61 6.09
N ARG A 46 -21.77 -24.84 7.31
CA ARG A 46 -21.76 -23.98 8.51
C ARG A 46 -22.32 -22.57 8.31
N GLU A 47 -23.54 -22.34 8.81
CA GLU A 47 -24.25 -21.04 8.88
C GLU A 47 -23.33 -19.87 9.28
N ASP A 48 -22.41 -20.07 10.23
CA ASP A 48 -21.45 -19.05 10.66
C ASP A 48 -20.53 -18.56 9.53
N SER A 49 -20.04 -19.45 8.67
CA SER A 49 -19.16 -19.09 7.55
C SER A 49 -19.93 -18.30 6.49
N ALA A 50 -21.18 -18.67 6.20
CA ALA A 50 -22.04 -17.97 5.27
C ALA A 50 -22.39 -16.56 5.78
N ARG A 51 -22.67 -16.42 7.09
CA ARG A 51 -22.93 -15.13 7.73
C ARG A 51 -21.71 -14.21 7.70
N GLU A 52 -20.52 -14.73 7.96
CA GLU A 52 -19.27 -13.97 7.85
C GLU A 52 -18.98 -13.51 6.42
N GLU A 53 -19.18 -14.41 5.44
CA GLU A 53 -19.01 -14.07 4.03
C GLU A 53 -19.97 -12.96 3.62
N ARG A 54 -21.26 -13.08 3.97
CA ARG A 54 -22.26 -12.05 3.68
C ARG A 54 -21.90 -10.71 4.29
N SER A 55 -21.47 -10.69 5.55
CA SER A 55 -21.00 -9.48 6.22
C SER A 55 -19.81 -8.84 5.49
N ALA A 56 -18.85 -9.65 5.03
CA ALA A 56 -17.71 -9.16 4.26
C ALA A 56 -18.12 -8.56 2.92
N VAL A 57 -19.03 -9.21 2.19
CA VAL A 57 -19.59 -8.75 0.90
C VAL A 57 -20.36 -7.44 1.08
N GLU A 58 -21.25 -7.36 2.08
CA GLU A 58 -21.99 -6.13 2.33
C GLU A 58 -21.06 -4.96 2.68
N ARG A 59 -20.03 -5.19 3.50
CA ARG A 59 -19.05 -4.15 3.83
C ARG A 59 -18.26 -3.68 2.60
N PHE A 60 -17.87 -4.61 1.73
CA PHE A 60 -17.24 -4.28 0.44
C PHE A 60 -18.17 -3.42 -0.43
N CYS A 61 -19.43 -3.81 -0.60
CA CYS A 61 -20.39 -3.07 -1.42
C CYS A 61 -20.65 -1.65 -0.88
N ARG A 62 -20.77 -1.49 0.45
CA ARG A 62 -20.86 -0.17 1.09
C ARG A 62 -19.63 0.68 0.74
N PHE A 63 -18.43 0.13 0.92
CA PHE A 63 -17.18 0.83 0.62
C PHE A 63 -17.13 1.31 -0.85
N VAL A 64 -17.42 0.40 -1.79
CA VAL A 64 -17.39 0.69 -3.23
C VAL A 64 -18.43 1.75 -3.60
N SER A 65 -19.64 1.64 -3.05
CA SER A 65 -20.69 2.66 -3.26
C SER A 65 -20.27 4.04 -2.72
N ALA A 66 -19.61 4.09 -1.56
CA ALA A 66 -19.13 5.35 -0.98
C ALA A 66 -17.99 5.99 -1.78
N ARG A 67 -17.30 5.20 -2.61
CA ARG A 67 -16.32 5.67 -3.60
C ARG A 67 -16.95 6.15 -4.91
N GLY A 68 -18.28 6.24 -4.97
CA GLY A 68 -19.01 6.78 -6.13
C GLY A 68 -19.36 5.76 -7.19
N VAL A 69 -19.13 4.46 -6.95
CA VAL A 69 -19.53 3.39 -7.88
C VAL A 69 -21.04 3.13 -7.72
N ALA A 70 -21.83 3.85 -8.53
CA ALA A 70 -23.29 3.78 -8.51
C ALA A 70 -23.83 2.51 -9.18
N GLU A 71 -23.18 2.05 -10.25
CA GLU A 71 -23.59 0.87 -11.00
C GLU A 71 -22.74 -0.35 -10.63
N LEU A 72 -23.39 -1.49 -10.42
CA LEU A 72 -22.75 -2.77 -10.12
C LEU A 72 -21.72 -3.16 -11.20
N THR A 73 -22.03 -2.80 -12.45
CA THR A 73 -21.23 -3.06 -13.64
C THR A 73 -19.94 -2.27 -13.70
N ALA A 74 -19.81 -1.19 -12.91
CA ALA A 74 -18.61 -0.37 -12.82
C ALA A 74 -17.65 -0.82 -11.70
N CYS A 75 -18.00 -1.90 -10.97
CA CYS A 75 -17.11 -2.50 -9.98
C CYS A 75 -16.01 -3.32 -10.67
N GLU A 76 -14.75 -3.12 -10.23
CA GLU A 76 -13.54 -3.63 -10.91
C GLU A 76 -12.50 -4.07 -9.88
N TYR A 77 -11.44 -4.75 -10.34
CA TYR A 77 -10.38 -5.25 -9.46
C TYR A 77 -9.71 -4.15 -8.64
N ALA A 78 -9.51 -2.96 -9.22
CA ALA A 78 -8.95 -1.81 -8.51
C ALA A 78 -9.76 -1.44 -7.26
N HIS A 79 -11.10 -1.45 -7.36
CA HIS A 79 -11.98 -1.19 -6.21
C HIS A 79 -11.86 -2.24 -5.11
N PHE A 80 -11.59 -3.49 -5.49
CA PHE A 80 -11.33 -4.57 -4.56
C PHE A 80 -9.99 -4.40 -3.84
N LEU A 81 -8.92 -4.03 -4.55
CA LEU A 81 -7.63 -3.72 -3.94
C LEU A 81 -7.72 -2.54 -2.98
N ASP A 82 -8.45 -1.48 -3.35
CA ASP A 82 -8.67 -0.32 -2.48
C ASP A 82 -9.41 -0.68 -1.20
N TYR A 83 -10.40 -1.58 -1.29
CA TYR A 83 -11.09 -2.10 -0.11
C TYR A 83 -10.16 -2.88 0.81
N LEU A 84 -9.30 -3.75 0.26
CA LEU A 84 -8.33 -4.50 1.06
C LEU A 84 -7.31 -3.58 1.72
N ALA A 85 -6.85 -2.54 1.01
CA ALA A 85 -5.98 -1.50 1.53
C ALA A 85 -6.63 -0.74 2.70
N TRP A 86 -7.91 -0.39 2.57
CA TRP A 86 -8.68 0.22 3.64
C TRP A 86 -8.80 -0.70 4.86
N ARG A 87 -9.17 -1.96 4.68
CA ARG A 87 -9.28 -2.94 5.78
C ARG A 87 -7.94 -3.23 6.45
N ARG A 88 -6.84 -3.24 5.70
CA ARG A 88 -5.47 -3.39 6.25
C ARG A 88 -5.15 -2.26 7.23
N ARG A 89 -5.55 -1.04 6.90
CA ARG A 89 -5.37 0.15 7.74
C ARG A 89 -6.28 0.19 8.97
N GLU A 90 -7.48 -0.37 8.89
CA GLU A 90 -8.32 -0.65 10.08
C GLU A 90 -7.71 -1.74 11.00
N GLY A 91 -6.48 -2.19 10.76
CA GLY A 91 -5.80 -3.19 11.57
C GLY A 91 -6.15 -4.63 11.21
N THR A 92 -6.87 -4.88 10.12
CA THR A 92 -7.12 -6.26 9.67
C THR A 92 -5.79 -6.92 9.27
N THR A 93 -5.53 -8.12 9.79
CA THR A 93 -4.29 -8.85 9.49
C THR A 93 -4.28 -9.37 8.04
N LYS A 94 -3.09 -9.47 7.41
CA LYS A 94 -2.93 -10.05 6.06
C LYS A 94 -3.58 -11.43 5.93
N ARG A 95 -3.43 -12.30 6.94
CA ARG A 95 -4.08 -13.62 6.96
C ARG A 95 -5.60 -13.52 6.85
N ARG A 96 -6.22 -12.60 7.58
CA ARG A 96 -7.67 -12.38 7.53
C ARG A 96 -8.11 -11.71 6.23
N LEU A 97 -7.31 -10.78 5.70
CA LEU A 97 -7.55 -10.19 4.38
C LEU A 97 -7.47 -11.23 3.27
N MET A 98 -6.53 -12.15 3.30
CA MET A 98 -6.43 -13.26 2.34
C MET A 98 -7.70 -14.12 2.34
N GLN A 99 -8.16 -14.51 3.54
CA GLN A 99 -9.38 -15.31 3.69
C GLN A 99 -10.63 -14.56 3.19
N GLN A 100 -10.77 -13.28 3.54
CA GLN A 100 -11.88 -12.44 3.09
C GLN A 100 -11.78 -12.13 1.58
N GLY A 101 -10.58 -11.90 1.07
CA GLY A 101 -10.29 -11.56 -0.32
C GLY A 101 -10.66 -12.69 -1.26
N GLN A 102 -10.38 -13.96 -0.90
CA GLN A 102 -10.81 -15.10 -1.71
C GLN A 102 -12.34 -15.21 -1.82
N ARG A 103 -13.06 -14.89 -0.74
CA ARG A 103 -14.54 -14.88 -0.74
C ARG A 103 -15.08 -13.73 -1.60
N LEU A 104 -14.49 -12.54 -1.47
CA LEU A 104 -14.85 -11.35 -2.23
C LEU A 104 -14.49 -11.46 -3.72
N ALA A 105 -13.41 -12.16 -4.06
CA ALA A 105 -13.03 -12.48 -5.44
C ALA A 105 -14.15 -13.23 -6.18
N ASN A 106 -14.79 -14.19 -5.52
CA ASN A 106 -15.94 -14.91 -6.09
C ASN A 106 -17.13 -13.98 -6.31
N PHE A 107 -17.38 -13.06 -5.38
CA PHE A 107 -18.43 -12.06 -5.53
C PHE A 107 -18.12 -11.09 -6.69
N LEU A 108 -16.86 -10.65 -6.86
CA LEU A 108 -16.45 -9.79 -7.97
C LEU A 108 -16.63 -10.49 -9.33
N ARG A 109 -16.28 -11.78 -9.44
CA ARG A 109 -16.57 -12.58 -10.65
C ARG A 109 -18.07 -12.64 -10.95
N TYR A 110 -18.89 -12.83 -9.92
CA TYR A 110 -20.34 -12.84 -10.06
C TYR A 110 -20.87 -11.47 -10.53
N LEU A 111 -20.36 -10.34 -10.02
CA LEU A 111 -20.71 -9.01 -10.51
C LEU A 111 -20.32 -8.84 -11.99
N TRP A 112 -19.13 -9.29 -12.36
CA TRP A 112 -18.61 -9.20 -13.73
C TRP A 112 -19.48 -9.98 -14.73
N GLN A 113 -19.85 -11.22 -14.37
CA GLN A 113 -20.73 -12.05 -15.18
C GLN A 113 -22.15 -11.49 -15.26
N SER A 114 -22.68 -10.99 -14.14
CA SER A 114 -24.00 -10.36 -14.09
C SER A 114 -24.07 -9.07 -14.92
N ALA A 115 -22.92 -8.41 -15.13
CA ALA A 115 -22.76 -7.28 -16.03
C ALA A 115 -22.65 -7.68 -17.51
N GLY A 116 -22.67 -8.98 -17.84
CA GLY A 116 -22.51 -9.49 -19.19
C GLY A 116 -21.08 -9.33 -19.74
N ARG A 117 -20.09 -9.10 -18.88
CA ARG A 117 -18.69 -8.96 -19.28
C ARG A 117 -18.06 -10.34 -19.47
N ASN A 118 -17.24 -10.47 -20.52
CA ASN A 118 -16.50 -11.70 -20.82
C ASN A 118 -15.18 -11.75 -20.03
N GLY A 119 -14.68 -12.96 -19.78
CA GLY A 119 -13.40 -13.19 -19.07
C GLY A 119 -13.53 -13.24 -17.54
N ASP A 120 -12.38 -13.39 -16.86
CA ASP A 120 -12.28 -13.31 -15.40
C ASP A 120 -11.72 -11.92 -15.02
N PRO A 121 -12.40 -11.12 -14.18
CA PRO A 121 -11.87 -9.84 -13.69
C PRO A 121 -10.57 -9.97 -12.87
N LEU A 122 -10.16 -11.19 -12.53
CA LEU A 122 -8.96 -11.52 -11.78
C LEU A 122 -7.88 -12.18 -12.66
N GLN A 123 -8.06 -12.19 -13.98
CA GLN A 123 -7.12 -12.85 -14.88
C GLN A 123 -5.75 -12.17 -14.84
N GLY A 124 -4.73 -12.92 -14.38
CA GLY A 124 -3.36 -12.42 -14.27
C GLY A 124 -3.04 -11.75 -12.94
N GLU A 125 -4.01 -11.65 -12.03
CA GLU A 125 -3.86 -11.04 -10.71
C GLU A 125 -3.45 -12.08 -9.65
N ASP A 126 -2.53 -11.71 -8.74
CA ASP A 126 -2.13 -12.54 -7.60
C ASP A 126 -2.41 -11.80 -6.29
N LEU A 127 -3.55 -12.15 -5.68
CA LEU A 127 -3.99 -11.59 -4.40
C LEU A 127 -2.92 -11.71 -3.29
N ARG A 128 -2.05 -12.72 -3.31
CA ARG A 128 -0.99 -12.84 -2.30
C ARG A 128 0.06 -11.77 -2.49
N GLU A 129 0.53 -11.63 -3.72
CA GLU A 129 1.46 -10.59 -4.08
C GLU A 129 0.84 -9.21 -3.78
N ASP A 130 -0.40 -8.96 -4.23
CA ASP A 130 -1.10 -7.70 -4.01
C ASP A 130 -1.26 -7.33 -2.53
N LEU A 131 -1.55 -8.32 -1.67
CA LEU A 131 -1.62 -8.10 -0.22
C LEU A 131 -0.26 -7.74 0.39
N ASP A 132 0.84 -8.17 -0.22
CA ASP A 132 2.18 -7.75 0.19
C ASP A 132 2.48 -6.31 -0.22
N TRP A 133 1.94 -5.86 -1.35
CA TRP A 133 1.97 -4.47 -1.83
C TRP A 133 1.01 -3.51 -1.08
N LEU A 134 0.20 -4.01 -0.13
CA LEU A 134 -0.66 -3.14 0.70
C LEU A 134 0.06 -2.49 1.88
N ASP A 135 1.23 -3.01 2.28
CA ASP A 135 2.04 -2.37 3.32
C ASP A 135 2.85 -1.21 2.71
N ASP A 136 3.40 -0.35 3.57
CA ASP A 136 4.38 0.64 3.14
C ASP A 136 5.59 -0.07 2.49
N TRP A 137 5.94 0.37 1.30
CA TRP A 137 7.12 -0.02 0.53
C TRP A 137 8.25 0.98 0.77
N TYR A 138 9.46 0.44 0.72
CA TYR A 138 10.67 1.17 1.04
C TYR A 138 11.68 1.05 -0.09
N GLU A 139 12.41 2.12 -0.30
CA GLU A 139 13.55 2.17 -1.20
C GLU A 139 14.78 2.59 -0.43
N GLU A 140 15.92 1.97 -0.73
CA GLU A 140 17.21 2.38 -0.24
C GLU A 140 18.00 3.00 -1.40
N ILE A 141 18.42 4.26 -1.21
CA ILE A 141 19.23 5.01 -2.16
C ILE A 141 20.54 5.36 -1.45
N ILE A 142 21.68 4.99 -2.03
CA ILE A 142 22.99 5.45 -1.54
C ILE A 142 23.46 6.59 -2.44
N LEU A 143 23.69 7.75 -1.82
CA LEU A 143 24.18 8.95 -2.49
C LEU A 143 25.61 9.26 -2.07
N LEU A 144 26.35 9.92 -2.95
CA LEU A 144 27.57 10.63 -2.59
C LEU A 144 27.27 12.02 -2.04
N VAL A 145 27.98 12.37 -0.97
CA VAL A 145 27.84 13.65 -0.29
C VAL A 145 29.23 14.25 -0.04
N GLN A 146 29.46 15.45 -0.53
CA GLN A 146 30.67 16.23 -0.23
C GLN A 146 30.45 17.02 1.06
N ALA A 147 31.27 16.73 2.09
CA ALA A 147 31.12 17.33 3.40
C ALA A 147 32.44 17.49 4.15
N ASN A 148 32.44 18.34 5.17
CA ASN A 148 33.60 18.60 6.04
C ASN A 148 33.62 17.75 7.31
N SER A 149 32.53 17.05 7.61
CA SER A 149 32.40 16.13 8.73
C SER A 149 31.24 15.16 8.47
N GLU A 150 31.12 14.13 9.29
CA GLU A 150 29.97 13.22 9.24
C GLU A 150 28.64 13.94 9.55
N GLU A 151 28.65 14.91 10.47
CA GLU A 151 27.46 15.71 10.81
C GLU A 151 27.01 16.60 9.64
N ASP A 152 27.96 17.23 8.93
CA ASP A 152 27.70 17.98 7.70
C ASP A 152 27.20 17.05 6.58
N ALA A 153 27.78 15.85 6.45
CA ALA A 153 27.32 14.85 5.49
C ALA A 153 25.87 14.44 5.75
N LEU A 154 25.50 14.25 7.02
CA LEU A 154 24.14 13.88 7.41
C LEU A 154 23.14 15.02 7.15
N ALA A 155 23.52 16.28 7.42
CA ALA A 155 22.69 17.44 7.11
C ALA A 155 22.43 17.58 5.60
N ARG A 156 23.48 17.42 4.78
CA ARG A 156 23.37 17.46 3.32
C ARG A 156 22.58 16.29 2.74
N ALA A 157 22.80 15.09 3.26
CA ALA A 157 22.03 13.91 2.87
C ALA A 157 20.52 14.10 3.11
N ARG A 158 20.12 14.78 4.19
CA ARG A 158 18.70 15.15 4.41
C ARG A 158 18.17 16.09 3.35
N GLN A 159 18.97 17.09 2.97
CA GLN A 159 18.56 18.04 1.94
C GLN A 159 18.33 17.31 0.60
N HIS A 160 19.28 16.48 0.18
CA HIS A 160 19.10 15.65 -1.02
C HIS A 160 17.90 14.71 -0.91
N ALA A 161 17.68 14.10 0.25
CA ALA A 161 16.49 13.27 0.46
C ALA A 161 15.18 14.07 0.31
N GLN A 162 15.12 15.32 0.75
CA GLN A 162 13.95 16.18 0.57
C GLN A 162 13.72 16.51 -0.92
N GLU A 163 14.79 16.80 -1.65
CA GLU A 163 14.75 17.04 -3.10
C GLU A 163 14.26 15.78 -3.85
N LEU A 164 14.79 14.61 -3.50
CA LEU A 164 14.37 13.31 -4.04
C LEU A 164 12.91 13.01 -3.72
N VAL A 165 12.49 13.15 -2.45
CA VAL A 165 11.10 12.94 -2.04
C VAL A 165 10.18 13.88 -2.81
N HIS A 166 10.57 15.13 -3.01
CA HIS A 166 9.78 16.08 -3.81
C HIS A 166 9.69 15.65 -5.29
N GLY A 167 10.78 15.12 -5.87
CA GLY A 167 10.78 14.54 -7.21
C GLY A 167 9.84 13.33 -7.31
N LEU A 168 10.02 12.34 -6.43
CA LEU A 168 9.20 11.14 -6.36
C LEU A 168 7.71 11.46 -6.10
N GLN A 169 7.42 12.51 -5.34
CA GLN A 169 6.05 12.94 -5.07
C GLN A 169 5.34 13.46 -6.33
N ARG A 170 6.06 14.06 -7.29
CA ARG A 170 5.48 14.52 -8.56
C ARG A 170 5.05 13.35 -9.45
N GLU A 171 5.70 12.20 -9.31
CA GLU A 171 5.42 10.97 -10.06
C GLU A 171 4.52 9.99 -9.28
N ALA A 172 4.24 10.30 -8.02
CA ALA A 172 3.46 9.45 -7.14
C ALA A 172 2.00 9.32 -7.63
N ARG A 173 1.44 8.12 -7.46
CA ARG A 173 0.01 7.88 -7.73
C ARG A 173 -0.85 8.69 -6.75
N PRO A 174 -2.04 9.16 -7.16
CA PRO A 174 -3.03 9.73 -6.25
C PRO A 174 -3.25 8.81 -5.04
N GLY A 175 -3.34 9.39 -3.84
CA GLY A 175 -3.49 8.62 -2.59
C GLY A 175 -2.20 7.95 -2.09
N THR A 176 -1.03 8.34 -2.61
CA THR A 176 0.28 7.95 -2.06
C THR A 176 1.16 9.17 -1.81
N ALA A 177 2.04 9.07 -0.82
CA ALA A 177 3.11 10.03 -0.62
C ALA A 177 4.42 9.36 -0.26
N TRP A 178 5.49 10.09 -0.52
CA TRP A 178 6.85 9.72 -0.17
C TRP A 178 7.30 10.50 1.07
N LYS A 179 8.10 9.84 1.91
CA LYS A 179 8.84 10.49 2.99
C LYS A 179 10.21 9.86 3.16
N LEU A 180 11.13 10.63 3.72
CA LEU A 180 12.36 10.10 4.29
C LEU A 180 12.01 9.34 5.57
N ALA A 181 12.22 8.02 5.58
CA ALA A 181 12.07 7.20 6.79
C ALA A 181 13.33 7.27 7.67
N GLY A 182 14.49 7.55 7.10
CA GLY A 182 15.72 7.82 7.84
C GLY A 182 16.96 7.78 6.97
N ILE A 183 18.10 8.15 7.57
CA ILE A 183 19.43 7.91 7.01
C ILE A 183 20.02 6.77 7.84
N THR A 184 20.28 5.63 7.21
CA THR A 184 20.66 4.39 7.91
C THR A 184 22.16 4.29 8.15
N GLN A 185 22.97 4.96 7.32
CA GLN A 185 24.42 4.90 7.40
C GLN A 185 25.07 6.10 6.69
N THR A 186 26.17 6.60 7.26
CA THR A 186 27.12 7.51 6.64
C THR A 186 28.52 6.90 6.70
N CYS A 187 29.27 6.91 5.60
CA CYS A 187 30.63 6.36 5.57
C CYS A 187 31.54 7.32 4.81
N GLU A 188 32.68 7.68 5.40
CA GLU A 188 33.73 8.43 4.69
C GLU A 188 34.36 7.57 3.59
N LEU A 189 34.62 8.17 2.44
CA LEU A 189 35.27 7.55 1.30
C LEU A 189 36.63 8.21 0.99
N PRO A 190 37.66 7.41 0.69
CA PRO A 190 38.90 7.92 0.13
C PRO A 190 38.67 8.38 -1.33
N ASP A 191 38.72 9.70 -1.51
CA ASP A 191 38.71 10.50 -2.74
C ASP A 191 38.10 9.87 -4.03
N PRO A 192 36.77 9.85 -4.15
CA PRO A 192 36.06 9.46 -5.37
C PRO A 192 36.17 10.50 -6.51
N LYS A 193 36.43 10.03 -7.75
CA LYS A 193 36.20 10.78 -9.01
C LYS A 193 34.71 10.90 -9.36
N TRP A 194 33.89 11.36 -8.43
CA TRP A 194 32.44 11.37 -8.58
C TRP A 194 31.87 12.71 -8.09
N TYR A 195 30.58 12.95 -8.36
CA TYR A 195 29.93 14.24 -8.11
C TYR A 195 28.99 14.18 -6.89
N ASP A 196 28.77 15.34 -6.27
CA ASP A 196 27.88 15.50 -5.10
C ASP A 196 26.42 15.25 -5.49
N GLY A 197 25.66 14.60 -4.60
CA GLY A 197 24.27 14.21 -4.83
C GLY A 197 24.08 13.04 -5.80
N MET A 198 25.17 12.44 -6.30
CA MET A 198 25.07 11.38 -7.28
C MET A 198 24.66 10.05 -6.63
N GLU A 199 23.66 9.40 -7.22
CA GLU A 199 23.24 8.05 -6.87
C GLU A 199 24.31 7.04 -7.29
N VAL A 200 24.82 6.29 -6.32
CA VAL A 200 25.76 5.17 -6.55
C VAL A 200 25.09 3.81 -6.46
N PHE A 201 23.92 3.74 -5.84
CA PHE A 201 23.16 2.50 -5.67
C PHE A 201 21.69 2.79 -5.36
N TRP A 202 20.80 1.96 -5.90
CA TRP A 202 19.38 1.95 -5.58
C TRP A 202 18.83 0.53 -5.54
N ARG A 203 17.94 0.27 -4.58
CA ARG A 203 17.14 -0.95 -4.55
C ARG A 203 15.78 -0.76 -3.89
N PHE A 204 14.83 -1.58 -4.31
CA PHE A 204 13.60 -1.85 -3.57
C PHE A 204 13.87 -2.77 -2.38
N LEU A 205 13.15 -2.52 -1.29
CA LEU A 205 13.17 -3.35 -0.09
C LEU A 205 11.80 -3.99 0.12
N THR A 206 11.79 -5.21 0.65
CA THR A 206 10.55 -5.77 1.19
C THR A 206 10.05 -4.91 2.36
N PRO A 207 8.74 -4.87 2.65
CA PRO A 207 8.21 -4.12 3.81
C PRO A 207 8.88 -4.51 5.14
N LYS A 208 9.26 -5.78 5.29
CA LYS A 208 9.93 -6.28 6.49
C LYS A 208 11.35 -5.72 6.63
N GLU A 209 12.12 -5.68 5.54
CA GLU A 209 13.47 -5.12 5.52
C GLU A 209 13.43 -3.61 5.76
N GLY A 210 12.57 -2.91 5.05
CA GLY A 210 12.37 -1.47 5.20
C GLY A 210 11.98 -1.07 6.63
N GLN A 211 11.01 -1.78 7.24
CA GLN A 211 10.64 -1.54 8.64
C GLN A 211 11.78 -1.84 9.63
N ALA A 212 12.59 -2.88 9.37
CA ALA A 212 13.74 -3.19 10.22
C ALA A 212 14.79 -2.08 10.15
N LEU A 213 15.11 -1.59 8.95
CA LEU A 213 16.04 -0.47 8.74
C LEU A 213 15.50 0.84 9.32
N ALA A 214 14.21 1.14 9.12
CA ALA A 214 13.58 2.33 9.67
C ALA A 214 13.68 2.35 11.21
N ARG A 215 13.42 1.21 11.87
CA ARG A 215 13.57 1.08 13.34
C ARG A 215 15.01 1.29 13.80
N THR A 216 15.99 0.84 13.02
CA THR A 216 17.41 1.03 13.33
C THR A 216 17.79 2.51 13.20
N ALA A 217 17.41 3.16 12.10
CA ALA A 217 17.64 4.59 11.88
C ALA A 217 17.03 5.44 13.01
N SER A 218 15.80 5.13 13.45
CA SER A 218 15.15 5.84 14.58
C SER A 218 15.86 5.67 15.92
N LYS A 219 16.55 4.55 16.14
CA LYS A 219 17.29 4.29 17.39
C LYS A 219 18.67 4.94 17.40
N GLN A 220 19.35 4.96 16.25
CA GLN A 220 20.69 5.53 16.12
C GLN A 220 20.66 7.06 16.14
N ALA A 221 19.55 7.65 15.69
CA ALA A 221 19.45 9.09 15.51
C ALA A 221 18.02 9.59 15.81
N PRO A 222 17.56 9.57 17.07
CA PRO A 222 16.17 9.88 17.43
C PRO A 222 15.80 11.36 17.20
N HIS A 223 16.77 12.27 17.22
CA HIS A 223 16.62 13.70 16.91
C HIS A 223 16.59 13.99 15.40
N LEU A 224 16.68 12.95 14.59
CA LEU A 224 16.93 12.98 13.16
C LEU A 224 15.83 12.24 12.38
N VAL A 225 14.85 11.63 13.05
CA VAL A 225 13.58 11.22 12.43
C VAL A 225 12.58 12.36 12.60
N PRO A 226 11.86 12.78 11.54
CA PRO A 226 10.84 13.82 11.65
C PRO A 226 9.70 13.43 12.60
#